data_AF-A0A7W7SC93-F1
#
_entry.id   AF-A0A7W7SC93-F1
#
_cell.length_a   1.000
_cell.length_b   1.000
_cell.length_c   1.000
_cell.angle_alpha   90.00
_cell.angle_beta   90.00
_cell.angle_gamma   90.00
#
_symmetry.space_group_name_H-M   'P 1'
#
loop_
_entity.id
_entity.type
_entity.pdbx_description
1 polymer ?
#
loop_
_entity_poly.entity_id
_entity_poly.type
_entity_poly.pdbx_seq_one_letter_code
_entity_poly.pdbx_strand_id
1 'polypeptide(L)' 'MTEQQGNNADDSLGYEQARDALLDVVRQLEAGGVPLEESLALWERGEQLAKVCQRWLDGARARLDAALAAEGGETGGE' A
#
# COMPACT_ATOMS: atom_id res chain seq x y z
N MET A 1 -18.21 -2.10 19.90
CA MET A 1 -17.77 -3.35 19.24
C MET A 1 -16.61 -2.98 18.35
N THR A 2 -15.40 -2.85 18.91
CA THR A 2 -14.20 -2.42 18.18
C THR A 2 -13.58 -3.66 17.57
N GLU A 3 -13.73 -3.81 16.24
CA GLU A 3 -13.19 -4.94 15.48
C GLU A 3 -11.67 -4.83 15.37
N GLN A 4 -10.98 -5.49 16.31
CA GLN A 4 -9.56 -5.79 16.21
C GLN A 4 -9.37 -6.90 15.16
N GLN A 5 -9.25 -6.51 13.89
CA GLN A 5 -8.85 -7.36 12.77
C GLN A 5 -7.79 -6.61 11.97
N GLY A 6 -6.51 -6.73 12.34
CA GLY A 6 -5.48 -5.87 11.72
C GLY A 6 -4.06 -6.40 11.67
N ASN A 7 -3.85 -7.73 11.80
CA ASN A 7 -2.50 -8.28 11.82
C ASN A 7 -2.20 -9.31 10.73
N ASN A 8 -3.20 -9.74 9.94
CA ASN A 8 -3.02 -10.70 8.83
C ASN A 8 -3.90 -10.41 7.60
N ALA A 9 -4.76 -9.38 7.65
CA ALA A 9 -5.68 -9.05 6.56
C ALA A 9 -5.06 -8.11 5.52
N ASP A 10 -3.92 -7.49 5.84
CA ASP A 10 -3.37 -6.38 5.06
C ASP A 10 -2.87 -6.78 3.67
N ASP A 11 -2.51 -8.05 3.45
CA ASP A 11 -2.04 -8.53 2.15
C ASP A 11 -3.17 -8.66 1.10
N SER A 12 -4.43 -8.73 1.54
CA SER A 12 -5.62 -8.78 0.68
C SER A 12 -6.39 -7.46 0.61
N LEU A 13 -5.87 -6.37 1.19
CA LEU A 13 -6.51 -5.06 1.10
C LEU A 13 -6.38 -4.47 -0.30
N GLY A 14 -7.45 -3.85 -0.79
CA GLY A 14 -7.40 -2.96 -1.94
C GLY A 14 -6.51 -1.74 -1.65
N TYR A 15 -5.98 -1.12 -2.71
CA TYR A 15 -5.06 0.02 -2.59
C TYR A 15 -5.59 1.13 -1.66
N GLU A 16 -6.87 1.52 -1.81
CA GLU A 16 -7.45 2.60 -1.00
C GLU A 16 -7.57 2.23 0.47
N GLN A 17 -7.97 0.99 0.79
CA GLN A 17 -7.98 0.53 2.17
C GLN A 17 -6.57 0.48 2.76
N ALA A 18 -5.58 -0.02 2.01
CA ALA A 18 -4.20 -0.09 2.49
C ALA A 18 -3.63 1.32 2.74
N ARG A 19 -3.94 2.28 1.87
CA ARG A 19 -3.57 3.70 2.03
C ARG A 19 -4.23 4.32 3.26
N ASP A 20 -5.52 4.10 3.46
CA ASP A 20 -6.25 4.69 4.59
C ASP A 20 -5.78 4.10 5.93
N ALA A 21 -5.49 2.80 5.98
CA ALA A 21 -4.85 2.17 7.13
C ALA A 21 -3.44 2.73 7.40
N LEU A 22 -2.65 2.99 6.36
CA LEU A 22 -1.32 3.59 6.50
C LEU A 22 -1.41 5.02 7.06
N LEU A 23 -2.37 5.81 6.58
CA LEU A 23 -2.62 7.15 7.10
C LEU A 23 -2.99 7.14 8.58
N ASP A 24 -3.79 6.16 9.01
CA ASP A 24 -4.14 6.00 10.42
C ASP A 24 -2.92 5.67 11.29
N VAL A 25 -2.07 4.74 10.83
CA VAL A 25 -0.81 4.39 11.50
C VAL A 25 0.11 5.63 11.63
N VAL A 26 0.29 6.40 10.56
CA VAL A 26 1.11 7.63 10.59
C VAL A 26 0.53 8.63 11.59
N ARG A 27 -0.79 8.84 11.59
CA ARG A 27 -1.45 9.75 12.55
C ARG A 27 -1.21 9.33 14.00
N GLN A 28 -1.27 8.03 14.29
CA GLN A 28 -1.00 7.52 15.65
C GLN A 28 0.46 7.75 16.05
N LEU A 29 1.41 7.52 15.13
CA LEU A 29 2.82 7.79 15.36
C LEU A 29 3.11 9.29 15.57
N GLU A 30 2.47 10.17 14.79
CA GLU A 30 2.62 11.62 14.88
C GLU A 30 1.97 12.21 16.13
N ALA A 31 0.84 11.66 16.58
CA ALA A 31 0.19 12.08 17.81
C ALA A 31 1.09 11.86 19.04
N GLY A 32 1.97 10.86 18.97
CA GLY A 32 2.83 10.47 20.09
C GLY A 32 2.02 9.98 21.29
N GLY A 33 2.69 9.84 22.44
CA GLY A 33 2.04 9.39 23.68
C GLY A 33 1.81 7.88 23.79
N VAL A 34 2.24 7.10 22.81
CA VAL A 34 2.30 5.63 22.86
C VAL A 34 3.69 5.16 23.34
N PRO A 35 3.76 4.04 24.10
CA PRO A 35 5.02 3.45 24.53
C PRO A 35 5.87 2.98 23.34
N LEU A 36 7.19 2.91 23.55
CA LEU A 36 8.15 2.55 22.50
C LEU A 36 7.82 1.26 21.77
N GLU A 37 7.40 0.23 22.50
CA GLU A 37 7.04 -1.08 21.93
C GLU A 37 5.83 -0.97 20.99
N GLU A 38 4.84 -0.15 21.34
CA GLU A 38 3.67 0.12 20.50
C GLU A 38 4.03 0.98 19.29
N SER A 39 4.91 1.98 19.45
CA SER A 39 5.46 2.76 18.33
C SER A 39 6.20 1.88 17.32
N LEU A 40 6.94 0.88 17.80
CA LEU A 40 7.64 -0.07 16.92
C LEU A 40 6.64 -0.95 16.17
N ALA A 41 5.61 -1.48 16.86
CA ALA A 41 4.57 -2.27 16.22
C ALA A 41 3.78 -1.47 15.17
N LEU A 42 3.46 -0.21 15.46
CA LEU A 42 2.84 0.71 14.51
C LEU A 42 3.74 0.95 13.29
N TRP A 43 5.04 1.17 13.51
CA TRP A 43 5.99 1.36 12.42
C TRP A 43 6.10 0.11 11.52
N GLU A 44 6.21 -1.09 12.09
CA GLU A 44 6.28 -2.34 11.32
C GLU A 44 5.01 -2.55 10.49
N ARG A 45 3.84 -2.25 11.08
CA ARG A 45 2.57 -2.28 10.35
C ARG A 45 2.53 -1.26 9.22
N GLY A 46 3.01 -0.04 9.46
CA GLY A 46 3.13 1.01 8.45
C GLY A 46 4.01 0.58 7.27
N GLU A 47 5.16 -0.03 7.54
CA GLU A 47 6.06 -0.57 6.52
C GLU A 47 5.39 -1.66 5.68
N GLN A 48 4.62 -2.55 6.32
CA GLN A 48 3.90 -3.60 5.59
C GLN A 48 2.81 -3.01 4.68
N LEU A 49 2.04 -2.03 5.17
CA LEU A 49 1.03 -1.33 4.40
C LEU A 49 1.63 -0.56 3.22
N ALA A 50 2.78 0.11 3.43
CA ALA A 50 3.51 0.80 2.38
C ALA A 50 3.93 -0.17 1.26
N LYS A 51 4.43 -1.37 1.61
CA LYS A 51 4.77 -2.42 0.63
C LYS A 51 3.54 -2.89 -0.15
N VAL A 52 2.39 -3.07 0.51
CA VAL A 52 1.13 -3.42 -0.17
C VAL A 52 0.76 -2.33 -1.19
N CYS A 53 0.81 -1.05 -0.79
CA CYS A 53 0.51 0.08 -1.65
C CYS A 53 1.44 0.13 -2.87
N GLN A 54 2.76 -0.06 -2.66
CA GLN A 54 3.73 -0.09 -3.75
C GLN A 54 3.43 -1.21 -4.75
N ARG A 55 3.15 -2.44 -4.28
CA ARG A 55 2.81 -3.56 -5.18
C ARG A 55 1.60 -3.27 -6.07
N TRP A 56 0.58 -2.60 -5.53
CA TRP A 56 -0.57 -2.16 -6.32
C TRP A 56 -0.20 -1.13 -7.39
N LEU A 57 0.63 -0.14 -7.04
CA LEU A 57 1.09 0.90 -7.97
C LEU A 57 2.00 0.33 -9.06
N ASP A 58 2.95 -0.54 -8.71
CA ASP A 58 3.81 -1.24 -9.65
C ASP A 58 3.00 -2.09 -10.63
N GLY A 59 2.00 -2.82 -10.12
CA GLY A 59 1.09 -3.61 -10.95
C GLY A 59 0.28 -2.75 -11.92
N ALA A 60 -0.20 -1.59 -11.47
CA ALA A 60 -0.89 -0.63 -12.33
C ALA A 60 0.05 -0.05 -13.41
N ARG A 61 1.29 0.28 -13.02
CA ARG A 61 2.31 0.80 -13.95
C ARG A 61 2.65 -0.22 -15.03
N ALA A 62 2.89 -1.47 -14.66
CA ALA A 62 3.19 -2.54 -15.60
C ALA A 62 2.05 -2.76 -16.62
N ARG A 63 0.78 -2.65 -16.19
CA ARG A 63 -0.38 -2.74 -17.09
C ARG A 63 -0.43 -1.59 -18.09
N LEU A 64 -0.13 -0.37 -17.64
CA LEU A 64 -0.06 0.81 -18.51
C LEU A 64 1.07 0.69 -19.53
N ASP A 65 2.27 0.29 -19.08
CA ASP A 65 3.43 0.12 -19.97
C ASP A 65 3.15 -0.99 -21.02
N ALA A 66 2.49 -2.09 -20.63
CA ALA A 66 2.07 -3.14 -21.57
C ALA A 66 1.05 -2.66 -22.61
N ALA A 67 0.07 -1.83 -22.19
CA ALA A 67 -0.91 -1.25 -23.11
C ALA A 67 -0.26 -0.28 -24.11
N LEU A 68 0.66 0.57 -23.64
CA LEU A 68 1.42 1.49 -24.49
C LEU A 68 2.33 0.76 -25.49
N ALA A 69 2.97 -0.33 -25.06
CA ALA A 69 3.81 -1.15 -25.95
C ALA A 69 2.99 -1.87 -27.03
N ALA A 70 1.76 -2.29 -26.72
CA ALA A 70 0.85 -2.87 -27.69
C ALA A 70 0.44 -1.84 -28.76
N GLU A 71 0.10 -0.60 -28.36
CA GLU A 71 -0.32 0.47 -29.27
C GLU A 71 0.84 1.06 -30.11
N GLY A 72 2.08 1.02 -29.60
CA GLY A 72 3.28 1.46 -30.33
C GLY A 72 3.88 0.41 -31.28
N GLY A 73 3.46 -0.85 -31.17
CA GLY A 73 3.94 -1.95 -32.03
C GLY A 73 3.26 -2.03 -33.40
N GLU A 74 2.18 -1.30 -33.60
CA GLU A 74 1.35 -1.33 -34.82
C GLU A 74 1.62 -0.17 -35.81
N THR A 75 2.55 0.76 -35.49
CA THR A 75 2.88 1.92 -36.34
C THR A 75 4.32 1.96 -36.88
N GLY A 76 5.11 0.91 -36.70
CA GLY A 76 6.55 0.88 -37.03
C GLY A 76 6.99 -0.13 -38.09
N GLY A 77 6.14 -0.47 -39.06
CA GLY A 77 6.46 -1.42 -40.14
C GLY A 77 6.40 -0.79 -41.53
N GLU A 78 7.46 -0.10 -41.93
CA GLU A 78 7.80 0.24 -43.33
C GLU A 78 9.24 -0.18 -43.63
#